data_AF-A0A353XSB0-F1
#
_entry.id   AF-A0A353XSB0-F1
#
_cell.length_a   1.000
_cell.length_b   1.000
_cell.length_c   1.000
_cell.angle_alpha   90.00
_cell.angle_beta   90.00
_cell.angle_gamma   90.00
#
_symmetry.space_group_name_H-M   'P 1'
#
loop_
_entity.id
_entity.type
_entity.pdbx_description
1 polymer ?
#
loop_
_entity_poly.entity_id
_entity_poly.type
_entity_poly.pdbx_seq_one_letter_code
_entity_poly.pdbx_strand_id
1 'polypeptide(L)'
;MSNQQYEIKLSDNELMRYSRQILLESWDIAAQERLKSSTVVILGAGGLGCPVSETLARAGVGTIHLIDDDVIEASNLQRQTLFTYENIGQSKAKTACQALLSINAFVNVSYSEQRLTAQNAKELLLLERAKTSETPFLLLDCTDNFAARELLNQVSVEEGLPLLSASAIAMSGQLALYEPSKQTGCYHCVFGETLGSDSEDSTQNCTNSGVLASTTTVMGNLQANAALQYLGRGRNPLQGELLIWDGNNMTQHKLRYRQDKQCRVCGNKATA
;
A
#
# COMPACT_ATOMS: atom_id res chain seq x y z
N MET A 1 -20.80 30.32 -3.53
CA MET A 1 -19.82 29.24 -3.69
C MET A 1 -20.45 28.00 -3.09
N SER A 2 -20.97 27.11 -3.93
CA SER A 2 -21.86 26.02 -3.55
C SER A 2 -21.09 24.90 -2.84
N ASN A 3 -21.29 24.79 -1.52
CA ASN A 3 -21.01 23.58 -0.76
C ASN A 3 -21.98 22.48 -1.22
N GLN A 4 -21.59 21.70 -2.22
CA GLN A 4 -22.16 20.38 -2.45
C GLN A 4 -21.11 19.34 -2.09
N GLN A 5 -20.86 19.22 -0.78
CA GLN A 5 -20.16 18.08 -0.24
C GLN A 5 -21.12 16.89 -0.40
N TYR A 6 -20.83 16.01 -1.35
CA TYR A 6 -21.51 14.72 -1.43
C TYR A 6 -21.18 13.98 -0.13
N GLU A 7 -22.04 14.11 0.89
CA GLU A 7 -21.84 13.53 2.22
C GLU A 7 -21.96 12.01 2.10
N ILE A 8 -20.83 11.33 1.91
CA ILE A 8 -20.71 9.89 2.15
C ILE A 8 -20.93 9.69 3.65
N LYS A 9 -22.13 9.21 4.01
CA LYS A 9 -22.52 8.92 5.39
C LYS A 9 -22.37 7.45 5.73
N LEU A 10 -22.06 7.17 6.98
CA LEU A 10 -22.13 5.82 7.54
C LEU A 10 -23.59 5.43 7.80
N SER A 11 -23.97 4.22 7.39
CA SER A 11 -25.21 3.60 7.83
C SER A 11 -25.12 3.17 9.31
N ASP A 12 -26.26 2.90 9.95
CA ASP A 12 -26.29 2.40 11.33
C ASP A 12 -25.46 1.12 11.52
N ASN A 13 -25.49 0.22 10.53
CA ASN A 13 -24.69 -0.99 10.55
C ASN A 13 -23.18 -0.71 10.47
N GLU A 14 -22.78 0.29 9.68
CA GLU A 14 -21.38 0.73 9.61
C GLU A 14 -20.95 1.45 10.89
N LEU A 15 -21.81 2.30 11.47
CA LEU A 15 -21.56 2.95 12.76
C LEU A 15 -21.33 1.91 13.87
N MET A 16 -22.17 0.89 13.94
CA MET A 16 -22.00 -0.22 14.89
C MET A 16 -20.70 -0.99 14.65
N ARG A 17 -20.43 -1.36 13.39
CA ARG A 17 -19.23 -2.13 13.00
C ARG A 17 -17.94 -1.38 13.31
N TYR A 18 -17.87 -0.10 12.98
CA TYR A 18 -16.67 0.73 13.13
C TYR A 18 -16.63 1.51 14.45
N SER A 19 -17.58 1.26 15.35
CA SER A 19 -17.72 1.98 16.64
C SER A 19 -16.40 2.06 17.43
N ARG A 20 -15.60 1.00 17.46
CA ARG A 20 -14.31 0.98 18.17
C ARG A 20 -13.25 1.91 17.56
N GLN A 21 -13.30 2.14 16.25
CA GLN A 21 -12.43 3.13 15.58
C GLN A 21 -12.97 4.54 15.79
N ILE A 22 -14.29 4.73 15.64
CA ILE A 22 -14.97 6.02 15.79
C ILE A 22 -14.81 6.60 17.20
N LEU A 23 -14.77 5.75 18.23
CA LEU A 23 -14.56 6.20 19.61
C LEU A 23 -13.17 6.79 19.88
N LEU A 24 -12.20 6.61 18.99
CA LEU A 24 -10.89 7.24 19.13
C LEU A 24 -11.02 8.75 18.92
N GLU A 25 -10.57 9.53 19.90
CA GLU A 25 -10.66 11.00 19.90
C GLU A 25 -10.11 11.63 18.61
N SER A 26 -9.04 11.06 18.06
CA SER A 26 -8.40 11.59 16.85
C SER A 26 -8.90 10.99 15.54
N TRP A 27 -9.95 10.16 15.58
CA TRP A 27 -10.54 9.47 14.43
C TRP A 27 -11.99 9.91 14.21
N ASP A 28 -12.86 9.81 15.21
CA ASP A 28 -14.28 10.22 15.13
C ASP A 28 -15.05 9.69 13.88
N ILE A 29 -16.24 10.24 13.63
CA ILE A 29 -17.10 9.87 12.50
C ILE A 29 -16.52 10.40 11.17
N ALA A 30 -15.96 11.61 11.17
CA ALA A 30 -15.47 12.28 9.97
C ALA A 30 -14.25 11.55 9.37
N ALA A 31 -13.30 11.06 10.19
CA ALA A 31 -12.21 10.26 9.62
C ALA A 31 -12.70 8.92 9.07
N GLN A 32 -13.73 8.32 9.69
CA GLN A 32 -14.31 7.07 9.21
C GLN A 32 -15.08 7.27 7.88
N GLU A 33 -15.82 8.38 7.73
CA GLU A 33 -16.46 8.76 6.47
C GLU A 33 -15.44 9.08 5.38
N ARG A 34 -14.33 9.76 5.74
CA ARG A 34 -13.20 9.99 4.84
C ARG A 34 -12.50 8.70 4.43
N LEU A 35 -12.41 7.72 5.34
CA LEU A 35 -11.90 6.39 5.02
C LEU A 35 -12.86 5.65 4.07
N LYS A 36 -14.17 5.73 4.32
CA LYS A 36 -15.20 5.14 3.46
C LYS A 36 -15.23 5.76 2.06
N SER A 37 -14.87 7.03 1.89
CA SER A 37 -14.75 7.64 0.56
C SER A 37 -13.44 7.32 -0.16
N SER A 38 -12.48 6.74 0.55
CA SER A 38 -11.14 6.52 0.03
C SER A 38 -11.04 5.30 -0.89
N THR A 39 -10.05 5.34 -1.78
CA THR A 39 -9.68 4.21 -2.63
C THR A 39 -8.22 3.89 -2.42
N VAL A 40 -7.89 2.60 -2.44
CA VAL A 40 -6.51 2.11 -2.43
C VAL A 40 -6.28 1.14 -3.59
N VAL A 41 -5.12 1.26 -4.24
CA VAL A 41 -4.62 0.26 -5.20
C VAL A 41 -3.43 -0.43 -4.58
N ILE A 42 -3.48 -1.75 -4.52
CA ILE A 42 -2.47 -2.58 -3.88
C ILE A 42 -1.84 -3.44 -4.95
N LEU A 43 -0.55 -3.23 -5.21
CA LEU A 43 0.24 -4.05 -6.11
C LEU A 43 0.94 -5.17 -5.32
N GLY A 44 0.51 -6.40 -5.55
CA GLY A 44 0.92 -7.60 -4.84
C GLY A 44 -0.09 -8.03 -3.78
N ALA A 45 -0.57 -9.27 -3.89
CA ALA A 45 -1.44 -9.98 -2.95
C ALA A 45 -0.65 -11.05 -2.16
N GLY A 46 0.67 -10.83 -1.98
CA GLY A 46 1.57 -11.73 -1.27
C GLY A 46 1.64 -11.50 0.25
N GLY A 47 2.81 -11.73 0.84
CA GLY A 47 3.01 -11.67 2.29
C GLY A 47 2.77 -10.29 2.92
N LEU A 48 3.01 -9.21 2.16
CA LEU A 48 2.67 -7.84 2.57
C LEU A 48 1.21 -7.50 2.20
N GLY A 49 0.80 -7.87 0.98
CA GLY A 49 -0.50 -7.57 0.41
C GLY A 49 -1.68 -8.17 1.17
N CYS A 50 -1.55 -9.43 1.61
CA CYS A 50 -2.56 -10.11 2.41
C CYS A 50 -2.91 -9.35 3.70
N PRO A 51 -1.97 -9.14 4.64
CA PRO A 51 -2.28 -8.46 5.91
C PRO A 51 -2.69 -7.00 5.73
N VAL A 52 -2.10 -6.25 4.79
CA VAL A 52 -2.48 -4.84 4.60
C VAL A 52 -3.90 -4.72 4.06
N SER A 53 -4.25 -5.50 3.04
CA SER A 53 -5.58 -5.45 2.43
C SER A 53 -6.66 -5.96 3.38
N GLU A 54 -6.35 -7.00 4.17
CA GLU A 54 -7.22 -7.50 5.23
C GLU A 54 -7.53 -6.41 6.25
N THR A 55 -6.51 -5.76 6.80
CA THR A 55 -6.68 -4.71 7.81
C THR A 55 -7.45 -3.51 7.25
N LEU A 56 -7.15 -3.09 6.02
CA LEU A 56 -7.87 -1.98 5.36
C LEU A 56 -9.34 -2.32 5.09
N ALA A 57 -9.65 -3.56 4.68
CA ALA A 57 -11.02 -4.02 4.51
C ALA A 57 -11.76 -4.04 5.85
N ARG A 58 -11.14 -4.56 6.92
CA ARG A 58 -11.73 -4.56 8.28
C ARG A 58 -11.96 -3.15 8.81
N ALA A 59 -11.04 -2.23 8.53
CA ALA A 59 -11.13 -0.84 8.95
C ALA A 59 -12.20 -0.03 8.20
N GLY A 60 -12.64 -0.47 7.02
CA GLY A 60 -13.69 0.17 6.25
C GLY A 60 -13.19 1.18 5.23
N VAL A 61 -12.05 0.91 4.57
CA VAL A 61 -11.68 1.60 3.32
C VAL A 61 -12.79 1.41 2.29
N GLY A 62 -13.16 2.47 1.58
CA GLY A 62 -14.27 2.44 0.61
C GLY A 62 -14.06 1.46 -0.53
N THR A 63 -12.92 1.61 -1.22
CA THR A 63 -12.58 0.77 -2.37
C THR A 63 -11.16 0.23 -2.25
N ILE A 64 -11.01 -1.08 -2.46
CA ILE A 64 -9.72 -1.78 -2.54
C ILE A 64 -9.62 -2.43 -3.92
N HIS A 65 -8.52 -2.18 -4.62
CA HIS A 65 -8.20 -2.90 -5.84
C HIS A 65 -6.87 -3.63 -5.70
N LEU A 66 -6.88 -4.93 -6.01
CA LEU A 66 -5.73 -5.82 -5.90
C LEU A 66 -5.18 -6.15 -7.29
N ILE A 67 -3.88 -5.97 -7.49
CA ILE A 67 -3.19 -6.33 -8.74
C ILE A 67 -2.14 -7.37 -8.40
N ASP A 68 -2.28 -8.57 -8.95
CA ASP A 68 -1.32 -9.66 -8.80
C ASP A 68 -1.50 -10.67 -9.94
N ASP A 69 -0.43 -11.12 -10.58
CA ASP A 69 -0.45 -12.08 -11.69
C ASP A 69 -0.12 -13.52 -11.29
N ASP A 70 0.23 -13.75 -10.02
CA ASP A 70 0.61 -15.07 -9.55
C ASP A 70 -0.59 -15.94 -9.15
N VAL A 71 -0.30 -17.24 -9.06
CA VAL A 71 -1.16 -18.24 -8.42
C VAL A 71 -0.63 -18.60 -7.03
N ILE A 72 -1.52 -19.13 -6.19
CA ILE A 72 -1.21 -19.52 -4.81
C ILE A 72 -0.44 -20.84 -4.80
N GLU A 73 0.71 -20.86 -4.13
CA GLU A 73 1.52 -22.07 -3.91
C GLU A 73 1.52 -22.53 -2.46
N ALA A 74 1.78 -23.81 -2.19
CA ALA A 74 1.88 -24.32 -0.82
C ALA A 74 2.93 -23.58 0.04
N SER A 75 4.05 -23.19 -0.57
CA SER A 75 5.14 -22.42 0.07
C SER A 75 4.71 -21.02 0.53
N ASN A 76 3.58 -20.51 0.01
CA ASN A 76 3.06 -19.18 0.30
C ASN A 76 2.27 -19.14 1.61
N LEU A 77 1.63 -20.25 1.98
CA LEU A 77 0.65 -20.32 3.07
C LEU A 77 1.22 -20.00 4.45
N GLN A 78 2.54 -20.10 4.63
CA GLN A 78 3.20 -19.73 5.89
C GLN A 78 3.11 -18.22 6.21
N ARG A 79 2.87 -17.37 5.21
CA ARG A 79 2.88 -15.90 5.36
C ARG A 79 1.75 -15.14 4.65
N GLN A 80 1.05 -15.76 3.70
CA GLN A 80 -0.02 -15.12 2.92
C GLN A 80 -1.38 -15.42 3.55
N THR A 81 -1.76 -14.59 4.53
CA THR A 81 -2.84 -14.88 5.49
C THR A 81 -4.25 -14.96 4.91
N LEU A 82 -4.48 -14.47 3.69
CA LEU A 82 -5.78 -14.57 3.03
C LEU A 82 -6.02 -15.92 2.34
N PHE A 83 -4.99 -16.78 2.26
CA PHE A 83 -5.05 -18.02 1.50
C PHE A 83 -5.02 -19.24 2.41
N THR A 84 -5.71 -20.28 1.97
CA THR A 84 -5.79 -21.58 2.65
C THR A 84 -5.28 -22.68 1.73
N TYR A 85 -5.15 -23.91 2.27
CA TYR A 85 -4.76 -25.08 1.47
C TYR A 85 -5.71 -25.34 0.28
N GLU A 86 -6.99 -25.03 0.40
CA GLU A 86 -7.98 -25.22 -0.67
C GLU A 86 -7.78 -24.24 -1.84
N ASN A 87 -7.04 -23.16 -1.62
CA ASN A 87 -6.81 -22.13 -2.62
C ASN A 87 -5.56 -22.39 -3.49
N ILE A 88 -4.78 -23.44 -3.23
CA ILE A 88 -3.58 -23.76 -4.02
C ILE A 88 -3.94 -23.89 -5.50
N GLY A 89 -3.16 -23.25 -6.37
CA GLY A 89 -3.37 -23.20 -7.83
C GLY A 89 -4.40 -22.16 -8.30
N GLN A 90 -5.10 -21.49 -7.38
CA GLN A 90 -6.00 -20.38 -7.71
C GLN A 90 -5.22 -19.07 -7.79
N SER A 91 -5.77 -18.10 -8.52
CA SER A 91 -5.21 -16.75 -8.64
C SER A 91 -5.18 -16.01 -7.31
N LYS A 92 -4.04 -15.41 -6.97
CA LYS A 92 -3.88 -14.64 -5.74
C LYS A 92 -4.83 -13.45 -5.70
N ALA A 93 -4.87 -12.65 -6.76
CA ALA A 93 -5.68 -11.42 -6.82
C ALA A 93 -7.18 -11.74 -6.66
N LYS A 94 -7.66 -12.75 -7.38
CA LYS A 94 -9.07 -13.17 -7.33
C LYS A 94 -9.45 -13.75 -5.97
N THR A 95 -8.66 -14.67 -5.44
CA THR A 95 -8.93 -15.30 -4.14
C THR A 95 -8.87 -14.28 -3.01
N ALA A 96 -7.89 -13.36 -3.04
CA ALA A 96 -7.81 -12.28 -2.05
C ALA A 96 -9.06 -11.38 -2.11
N CYS A 97 -9.51 -11.00 -3.29
CA CYS A 97 -10.76 -10.24 -3.45
C CYS A 97 -11.96 -10.94 -2.78
N GLN A 98 -12.15 -12.23 -3.06
CA GLN A 98 -13.23 -13.02 -2.46
C GLN A 98 -13.12 -13.09 -0.94
N ALA A 99 -11.91 -13.29 -0.40
CA ALA A 99 -11.66 -13.28 1.03
C ALA A 99 -12.03 -11.94 1.67
N LEU A 100 -11.63 -10.82 1.08
CA LEU A 100 -11.94 -9.48 1.60
C LEU A 100 -13.45 -9.16 1.57
N LEU A 101 -14.15 -9.55 0.51
CA LEU A 101 -15.61 -9.40 0.42
C LEU A 101 -16.34 -10.23 1.50
N SER A 102 -15.81 -11.41 1.85
CA SER A 102 -16.35 -12.22 2.95
C SER A 102 -16.10 -11.58 4.32
N ILE A 103 -15.02 -10.81 4.45
CA ILE A 103 -14.65 -10.13 5.69
C ILE A 103 -15.52 -8.90 5.92
N ASN A 104 -15.72 -8.06 4.90
CA ASN A 104 -16.48 -6.82 5.03
C ASN A 104 -17.28 -6.47 3.77
N ALA A 105 -18.59 -6.73 3.81
CA ALA A 105 -19.51 -6.46 2.71
C ALA A 105 -19.77 -4.96 2.45
N PHE A 106 -19.29 -4.04 3.30
CA PHE A 106 -19.41 -2.59 3.07
C PHE A 106 -18.29 -2.03 2.18
N VAL A 107 -17.28 -2.83 1.87
CA VAL A 107 -16.11 -2.42 1.09
C VAL A 107 -16.28 -2.89 -0.34
N ASN A 108 -16.05 -2.00 -1.30
CA ASN A 108 -15.96 -2.38 -2.70
C ASN A 108 -14.58 -2.98 -2.98
N VAL A 109 -14.52 -4.24 -3.40
CA VAL A 109 -13.26 -4.91 -3.72
C VAL A 109 -13.26 -5.37 -5.15
N SER A 110 -12.19 -5.07 -5.87
CA SER A 110 -11.97 -5.50 -7.26
C SER A 110 -10.53 -5.98 -7.44
N TYR A 111 -10.25 -6.63 -8.56
CA TYR A 111 -8.92 -7.18 -8.81
C TYR A 111 -8.55 -7.18 -10.30
N SER A 112 -7.25 -7.26 -10.57
CA SER A 112 -6.67 -7.48 -11.90
C SER A 112 -5.62 -8.60 -11.84
N GLU A 113 -5.79 -9.63 -12.68
CA GLU A 113 -4.91 -10.79 -12.78
C GLU A 113 -3.81 -10.52 -13.83
N GLN A 114 -3.11 -9.39 -13.70
CA GLN A 114 -2.19 -8.88 -14.71
C GLN A 114 -0.90 -8.39 -14.09
N ARG A 115 0.21 -8.70 -14.77
CA ARG A 115 1.52 -8.19 -14.41
C ARG A 115 1.58 -6.71 -14.73
N LEU A 116 2.11 -5.91 -13.80
CA LEU A 116 2.38 -4.50 -14.07
C LEU A 116 3.52 -4.36 -15.09
N THR A 117 3.25 -3.63 -16.16
CA THR A 117 4.18 -3.31 -17.25
C THR A 117 4.06 -1.84 -17.61
N ALA A 118 5.08 -1.26 -18.26
CA ALA A 118 5.03 0.15 -18.66
C ALA A 118 3.81 0.48 -19.56
N GLN A 119 3.32 -0.51 -20.32
CA GLN A 119 2.21 -0.37 -21.25
C GLN A 119 0.85 -0.32 -20.55
N ASN A 120 0.68 -1.04 -19.43
CA ASN A 120 -0.60 -1.12 -18.72
C ASN A 120 -0.61 -0.38 -17.36
N ALA A 121 0.53 0.19 -16.93
CA ALA A 121 0.66 0.71 -15.57
C ALA A 121 -0.35 1.81 -15.23
N LYS A 122 -0.59 2.76 -16.14
CA LYS A 122 -1.57 3.83 -15.91
C LYS A 122 -2.99 3.30 -15.86
N GLU A 123 -3.34 2.36 -16.75
CA GLU A 123 -4.65 1.73 -16.77
C GLU A 123 -4.94 1.00 -15.45
N LEU A 124 -4.00 0.17 -15.01
CA LEU A 124 -4.14 -0.64 -13.79
C LEU A 124 -4.10 0.19 -12.50
N LEU A 125 -3.19 1.15 -12.40
CA LEU A 125 -2.96 1.88 -11.15
C LEU A 125 -3.91 3.04 -10.92
N LEU A 126 -4.51 3.60 -11.98
CA LEU A 126 -5.33 4.80 -11.85
C LEU A 126 -6.82 4.53 -11.74
N LEU A 127 -7.33 3.33 -12.03
CA LEU A 127 -8.72 2.89 -11.76
C LEU A 127 -9.79 3.98 -11.87
N GLU A 128 -10.06 4.51 -13.06
CA GLU A 128 -11.01 5.62 -13.33
C GLU A 128 -10.86 6.89 -12.45
N ARG A 129 -9.91 6.92 -11.52
CA ARG A 129 -9.69 7.91 -10.48
C ARG A 129 -9.25 9.26 -11.04
N ALA A 130 -9.01 9.32 -12.34
CA ALA A 130 -8.92 10.57 -13.09
C ALA A 130 -10.23 11.39 -13.10
N LYS A 131 -11.36 10.91 -12.51
CA LYS A 131 -12.65 11.61 -12.60
C LYS A 131 -13.02 12.54 -11.43
N THR A 132 -12.47 12.40 -10.21
CA THR A 132 -12.77 13.34 -9.10
C THR A 132 -11.59 13.56 -8.14
N SER A 133 -11.10 14.80 -8.05
CA SER A 133 -9.97 15.23 -7.19
C SER A 133 -10.30 15.23 -5.68
N GLU A 134 -11.50 14.82 -5.27
CA GLU A 134 -12.04 15.16 -3.95
C GLU A 134 -11.90 14.04 -2.90
N THR A 135 -11.55 12.82 -3.30
CA THR A 135 -11.44 11.67 -2.38
C THR A 135 -9.99 11.26 -2.13
N PRO A 136 -9.64 10.66 -0.97
CA PRO A 136 -8.28 10.19 -0.68
C PRO A 136 -7.83 9.01 -1.56
N PHE A 137 -6.58 9.02 -2.05
CA PHE A 137 -5.96 7.89 -2.79
C PHE A 137 -4.80 7.36 -2.01
N LEU A 138 -4.49 6.08 -2.18
CA LEU A 138 -3.16 5.62 -1.92
C LEU A 138 -2.80 4.47 -2.86
N LEU A 139 -1.62 4.58 -3.48
CA LEU A 139 -0.94 3.44 -4.09
C LEU A 139 -0.15 2.72 -2.98
N LEU A 140 -0.29 1.40 -2.89
CA LEU A 140 0.44 0.56 -1.96
C LEU A 140 1.33 -0.38 -2.77
N ASP A 141 2.63 -0.26 -2.53
CA ASP A 141 3.60 -1.23 -3.01
C ASP A 141 3.75 -2.35 -1.99
N CYS A 142 3.30 -3.54 -2.38
CA CYS A 142 3.42 -4.78 -1.63
C CYS A 142 4.20 -5.83 -2.42
N THR A 143 5.03 -5.38 -3.37
CA THR A 143 5.84 -6.23 -4.25
C THR A 143 7.16 -6.61 -3.61
N ASP A 144 7.77 -7.67 -4.10
CA ASP A 144 9.06 -8.18 -3.65
C ASP A 144 10.20 -7.98 -4.68
N ASN A 145 9.94 -7.28 -5.78
CA ASN A 145 10.92 -7.06 -6.84
C ASN A 145 11.09 -5.59 -7.19
N PHE A 146 12.34 -5.20 -7.43
CA PHE A 146 12.76 -3.81 -7.66
C PHE A 146 12.11 -3.17 -8.90
N ALA A 147 11.97 -3.92 -10.00
CA ALA A 147 11.44 -3.41 -11.25
C ALA A 147 9.99 -2.92 -11.12
N ALA A 148 9.13 -3.69 -10.43
CA ALA A 148 7.76 -3.27 -10.15
C ALA A 148 7.71 -2.03 -9.25
N ARG A 149 8.58 -1.95 -8.23
CA ARG A 149 8.67 -0.79 -7.34
C ARG A 149 9.06 0.49 -8.09
N GLU A 150 10.08 0.42 -8.93
CA GLU A 150 10.52 1.56 -9.74
C GLU A 150 9.43 2.02 -10.70
N LEU A 151 8.73 1.09 -11.37
CA LEU A 151 7.63 1.44 -12.26
C LEU A 151 6.45 2.09 -11.52
N LEU A 152 6.08 1.54 -10.36
CA LEU A 152 5.04 2.11 -9.50
C LEU A 152 5.43 3.51 -8.99
N ASN A 153 6.70 3.70 -8.62
CA ASN A 153 7.26 4.99 -8.26
C ASN A 153 7.22 6.01 -9.42
N GLN A 154 7.55 5.58 -10.64
CA GLN A 154 7.46 6.44 -11.83
C GLN A 154 6.03 6.92 -12.04
N VAL A 155 5.05 6.03 -12.03
CA VAL A 155 3.63 6.41 -12.18
C VAL A 155 3.16 7.32 -11.03
N SER A 156 3.54 7.01 -9.78
CA SER A 156 3.24 7.84 -8.62
C SER A 156 3.77 9.28 -8.80
N VAL A 157 5.03 9.43 -9.23
CA VAL A 157 5.62 10.74 -9.47
C VAL A 157 4.99 11.41 -10.68
N GLU A 158 4.75 10.69 -11.77
CA GLU A 158 4.12 11.18 -13.00
C GLU A 158 2.74 11.80 -12.74
N GLU A 159 1.94 11.12 -11.92
CA GLU A 159 0.54 11.49 -11.66
C GLU A 159 0.37 12.29 -10.35
N GLY A 160 1.47 12.56 -9.64
CA GLY A 160 1.45 13.32 -8.37
C GLY A 160 0.74 12.59 -7.22
N LEU A 161 0.67 11.26 -7.30
CA LEU A 161 -0.09 10.41 -6.40
C LEU A 161 0.76 9.92 -5.22
N PRO A 162 0.19 9.80 -4.01
CA PRO A 162 0.90 9.25 -2.87
C PRO A 162 1.18 7.75 -3.06
N LEU A 163 2.41 7.34 -2.70
CA LEU A 163 2.86 5.95 -2.75
C LEU A 163 3.38 5.52 -1.38
N LEU A 164 2.72 4.53 -0.79
CA LEU A 164 3.15 3.87 0.44
C LEU A 164 3.87 2.56 0.10
N SER A 165 5.19 2.55 0.20
CA SER A 165 6.01 1.38 -0.13
C SER A 165 6.54 0.69 1.11
N ALA A 166 6.38 -0.63 1.13
CA ALA A 166 6.86 -1.51 2.18
C ALA A 166 7.74 -2.63 1.60
N SER A 167 8.72 -3.07 2.39
CA SER A 167 9.53 -4.24 2.09
C SER A 167 9.75 -5.08 3.35
N ALA A 168 9.98 -6.37 3.18
CA ALA A 168 10.27 -7.31 4.25
C ALA A 168 11.24 -8.37 3.74
N ILE A 169 12.30 -8.65 4.49
CA ILE A 169 13.28 -9.69 4.19
C ILE A 169 13.86 -10.23 5.50
N ALA A 170 14.04 -11.55 5.60
CA ALA A 170 14.46 -12.21 6.84
C ALA A 170 13.59 -11.76 8.05
N MET A 171 14.18 -11.02 8.99
CA MET A 171 13.53 -10.44 10.17
C MET A 171 13.60 -8.90 10.17
N SER A 172 13.72 -8.29 9.00
CA SER A 172 13.81 -6.84 8.83
C SER A 172 12.76 -6.35 7.82
N GLY A 173 12.39 -5.07 7.92
CA GLY A 173 11.53 -4.43 6.95
C GLY A 173 11.66 -2.93 6.92
N GLN A 174 11.20 -2.34 5.82
CA GLN A 174 11.25 -0.90 5.59
C GLN A 174 9.88 -0.39 5.15
N LEU A 175 9.57 0.86 5.52
CA LEU A 175 8.30 1.50 5.18
C LEU A 175 8.51 3.01 4.96
N ALA A 176 8.01 3.53 3.84
CA ALA A 176 8.02 4.97 3.54
C ALA A 176 6.76 5.38 2.79
N LEU A 177 6.28 6.61 3.06
CA LEU A 177 5.16 7.22 2.36
C LEU A 177 5.66 8.45 1.58
N TYR A 178 5.71 8.30 0.27
CA TYR A 178 6.09 9.34 -0.67
C TYR A 178 4.86 10.13 -1.10
N GLU A 179 4.97 11.46 -1.04
CA GLU A 179 3.97 12.39 -1.55
C GLU A 179 4.65 13.31 -2.59
N PRO A 180 4.70 12.91 -3.88
CA PRO A 180 5.36 13.69 -4.92
C PRO A 180 4.79 15.11 -5.07
N SER A 181 3.47 15.27 -4.94
CA SER A 181 2.79 16.58 -4.96
C SER A 181 3.22 17.52 -3.84
N LYS A 182 3.79 16.99 -2.75
CA LYS A 182 4.35 17.76 -1.62
C LYS A 182 5.88 17.81 -1.60
N GLN A 183 6.55 17.35 -2.66
CA GLN A 183 8.01 17.42 -2.78
C GLN A 183 8.76 16.74 -1.63
N THR A 184 8.19 15.67 -1.07
CA THR A 184 8.80 14.92 0.05
C THR A 184 10.00 14.06 -0.39
N GLY A 185 10.16 13.84 -1.69
CA GLY A 185 11.05 12.85 -2.30
C GLY A 185 10.26 11.66 -2.85
N CYS A 186 10.94 10.78 -3.56
CA CYS A 186 10.35 9.57 -4.14
C CYS A 186 11.19 8.34 -3.75
N TYR A 187 10.73 7.14 -4.09
CA TYR A 187 11.47 5.89 -3.82
C TYR A 187 12.91 5.97 -4.36
N HIS A 188 13.06 6.49 -5.58
CA HIS A 188 14.36 6.63 -6.22
C HIS A 188 15.31 7.60 -5.50
N CYS A 189 14.80 8.61 -4.76
CA CYS A 189 15.66 9.48 -3.94
C CYS A 189 16.28 8.76 -2.75
N VAL A 190 15.61 7.71 -2.23
CA VAL A 190 16.04 6.99 -1.03
C VAL A 190 17.01 5.87 -1.39
N PHE A 191 16.71 5.13 -2.45
CA PHE A 191 17.46 3.92 -2.80
C PHE A 191 18.44 4.09 -3.97
N GLY A 192 18.26 5.13 -4.80
CA GLY A 192 19.12 5.45 -5.94
C GLY A 192 19.24 4.31 -6.97
N GLU A 193 20.34 4.32 -7.72
CA GLU A 193 20.71 3.24 -8.65
C GLU A 193 21.41 2.06 -7.95
N THR A 194 21.69 2.17 -6.65
CA THR A 194 22.48 1.22 -5.84
C THR A 194 21.91 -0.19 -5.75
N LEU A 195 20.61 -0.36 -6.10
CA LEU A 195 19.95 -1.67 -6.19
C LEU A 195 19.95 -2.26 -7.62
N GLY A 196 20.45 -1.53 -8.62
CA GLY A 196 20.44 -1.90 -10.03
C GLY A 196 21.82 -2.06 -10.69
N SER A 197 22.92 -1.73 -10.01
CA SER A 197 24.29 -1.95 -10.50
C SER A 197 25.15 -2.65 -9.46
N ASP A 198 25.51 -3.90 -9.74
CA ASP A 198 26.68 -4.62 -9.23
C ASP A 198 26.99 -4.52 -7.72
N SER A 199 25.97 -4.45 -6.85
CA SER A 199 26.12 -4.76 -5.43
C SER A 199 25.65 -6.20 -5.20
N GLU A 200 26.44 -7.01 -4.47
CA GLU A 200 26.06 -8.38 -4.08
C GLU A 200 24.68 -8.44 -3.38
N ASP A 201 24.24 -7.31 -2.80
CA ASP A 201 22.95 -7.08 -2.15
C ASP A 201 21.73 -7.07 -3.11
N SER A 202 21.93 -6.75 -4.39
CA SER A 202 20.85 -6.73 -5.40
C SER A 202 20.25 -8.11 -5.73
N THR A 203 20.84 -9.19 -5.19
CA THR A 203 20.36 -10.57 -5.36
C THR A 203 19.56 -11.11 -4.17
N GLN A 204 19.41 -10.31 -3.10
CA GLN A 204 18.62 -10.69 -1.92
C GLN A 204 17.13 -10.39 -2.14
N ASN A 205 16.39 -11.40 -2.61
CA ASN A 205 14.93 -11.41 -2.53
C ASN A 205 14.46 -12.38 -1.42
N CYS A 206 13.18 -12.30 -1.04
CA CYS A 206 12.58 -13.18 -0.04
C CYS A 206 12.83 -14.67 -0.33
N THR A 207 12.96 -15.04 -1.61
CA THR A 207 13.19 -16.41 -2.08
C THR A 207 14.61 -16.89 -1.77
N ASN A 208 15.62 -16.03 -1.89
CA ASN A 208 17.03 -16.38 -1.68
C ASN A 208 17.47 -16.20 -0.21
N SER A 209 16.88 -15.24 0.51
CA SER A 209 17.26 -14.94 1.91
C SER A 209 16.30 -15.50 2.96
N GLY A 210 15.14 -15.99 2.53
CA GLY A 210 14.05 -16.37 3.43
C GLY A 210 13.36 -15.16 4.08
N VAL A 211 12.21 -15.41 4.70
CA VAL A 211 11.49 -14.41 5.48
C VAL A 211 10.71 -15.10 6.59
N LEU A 212 10.86 -14.60 7.82
CA LEU A 212 10.09 -15.11 8.96
C LEU A 212 8.61 -14.76 8.75
N ALA A 213 7.72 -15.72 9.00
CA ALA A 213 6.27 -15.58 8.80
C ALA A 213 5.72 -14.26 9.35
N SER A 214 6.11 -13.93 10.59
CA SER A 214 5.67 -12.73 11.29
C SER A 214 6.17 -11.42 10.67
N THR A 215 7.35 -11.40 10.05
CA THR A 215 7.96 -10.18 9.47
C THR A 215 7.00 -9.54 8.48
N THR A 216 6.47 -10.32 7.54
CA THR A 216 5.58 -9.79 6.51
C THR A 216 4.24 -9.31 7.07
N THR A 217 3.70 -10.00 8.09
CA THR A 217 2.48 -9.58 8.79
C THR A 217 2.68 -8.31 9.62
N VAL A 218 3.82 -8.17 10.30
CA VAL A 218 4.18 -6.94 11.03
C VAL A 218 4.32 -5.79 10.04
N MET A 219 5.08 -5.96 8.96
CA MET A 219 5.29 -4.90 7.97
C MET A 219 4.01 -4.53 7.22
N GLY A 220 3.19 -5.50 6.84
CA GLY A 220 1.89 -5.23 6.22
C GLY A 220 0.93 -4.49 7.14
N ASN A 221 0.93 -4.76 8.45
CA ASN A 221 0.12 -3.99 9.41
C ASN A 221 0.71 -2.62 9.76
N LEU A 222 2.04 -2.45 9.72
CA LEU A 222 2.66 -1.12 9.78
C LEU A 222 2.27 -0.30 8.56
N GLN A 223 2.26 -0.92 7.36
CA GLN A 223 1.75 -0.32 6.13
C GLN A 223 0.26 0.04 6.26
N ALA A 224 -0.57 -0.86 6.78
CA ALA A 224 -1.99 -0.58 7.00
C ALA A 224 -2.19 0.60 7.96
N ASN A 225 -1.46 0.64 9.09
CA ASN A 225 -1.55 1.74 10.03
C ASN A 225 -1.16 3.09 9.39
N ALA A 226 -0.08 3.14 8.60
CA ALA A 226 0.30 4.35 7.88
C ALA A 226 -0.76 4.76 6.84
N ALA A 227 -1.32 3.79 6.11
CA ALA A 227 -2.41 4.00 5.17
C ALA A 227 -3.66 4.54 5.87
N LEU A 228 -4.03 4.04 7.05
CA LEU A 228 -5.18 4.52 7.82
C LEU A 228 -4.97 5.97 8.29
N GLN A 229 -3.80 6.33 8.80
CA GLN A 229 -3.49 7.71 9.19
C GLN A 229 -3.62 8.67 8.00
N TYR A 230 -3.15 8.26 6.83
CA TYR A 230 -3.28 9.05 5.60
C TYR A 230 -4.74 9.10 5.10
N LEU A 231 -5.35 7.92 5.03
CA LEU A 231 -6.72 7.51 4.71
C LEU A 231 -7.79 8.34 5.39
N GLY A 232 -7.91 8.13 6.70
CA GLY A 232 -8.93 8.73 7.54
C GLY A 232 -8.54 10.13 8.01
N ARG A 233 -7.28 10.34 8.41
CA ARG A 233 -6.88 11.58 9.12
C ARG A 233 -6.17 12.63 8.27
N GLY A 234 -5.84 12.30 7.02
CA GLY A 234 -5.22 13.24 6.08
C GLY A 234 -3.78 13.58 6.42
N ARG A 235 -3.13 12.73 7.23
CA ARG A 235 -1.79 12.94 7.73
C ARG A 235 -0.86 11.85 7.22
N ASN A 236 0.26 12.24 6.63
CA ASN A 236 1.39 11.34 6.40
C ASN A 236 2.20 11.18 7.72
N PRO A 237 2.24 9.99 8.35
CA PRO A 237 2.99 9.77 9.58
C PRO A 237 4.49 9.53 9.38
N LEU A 238 4.95 9.45 8.11
CA LEU A 238 6.32 9.15 7.68
C LEU A 238 6.85 10.23 6.72
N GLN A 239 6.39 11.46 6.86
CA GLN A 239 6.76 12.54 5.95
C GLN A 239 8.28 12.80 5.98
N GLY A 240 8.96 12.47 4.88
CA GLY A 240 10.43 12.59 4.78
C GLY A 240 11.20 11.61 5.67
N GLU A 241 10.56 10.51 6.09
CA GLU A 241 11.14 9.51 6.98
C GLU A 241 10.99 8.10 6.40
N LEU A 242 12.09 7.34 6.37
CA LEU A 242 12.11 5.90 6.15
C LEU A 242 12.08 5.20 7.50
N LEU A 243 11.01 4.44 7.78
CA LEU A 243 10.95 3.57 8.93
C LEU A 243 11.68 2.26 8.62
N ILE A 244 12.56 1.84 9.52
CA ILE A 244 13.24 0.54 9.52
C ILE A 244 12.78 -0.22 10.75
N TRP A 245 12.23 -1.41 10.56
CA TRP A 245 11.87 -2.34 11.61
C TRP A 245 12.91 -3.46 11.69
N ASP A 246 13.48 -3.68 12.86
CA ASP A 246 14.40 -4.77 13.15
C ASP A 246 13.72 -5.75 14.11
N GLY A 247 13.33 -6.91 13.58
CA GLY A 247 12.69 -7.99 14.32
C GLY A 247 13.63 -8.84 15.15
N ASN A 248 14.96 -8.78 14.95
CA ASN A 248 15.90 -9.49 15.83
C ASN A 248 15.96 -8.81 17.20
N ASN A 249 16.03 -7.48 17.19
CA ASN A 249 16.14 -6.67 18.41
C ASN A 249 14.80 -6.06 18.85
N MET A 250 13.73 -6.26 18.09
CA MET A 250 12.41 -5.66 18.30
C MET A 250 12.46 -4.12 18.36
N THR A 251 13.22 -3.50 17.46
CA THR A 251 13.42 -2.04 17.43
C THR A 251 12.86 -1.39 16.16
N GLN A 252 12.66 -0.08 16.23
CA GLN A 252 12.24 0.75 15.11
C GLN A 252 13.13 1.99 15.02
N HIS A 253 13.67 2.24 13.84
CA HIS A 253 14.46 3.42 13.54
C HIS A 253 13.79 4.23 12.45
N LYS A 254 13.93 5.55 12.51
CA LYS A 254 13.49 6.45 11.44
C LYS A 254 14.69 7.19 10.88
N LEU A 255 14.92 7.03 9.58
CA LEU A 255 15.95 7.75 8.85
C LEU A 255 15.31 8.89 8.06
N ARG A 256 15.87 10.09 8.15
CA ARG A 256 15.37 11.23 7.38
C ARG A 256 15.92 11.18 5.97
N TYR A 257 15.06 11.42 5.00
CA TYR A 257 15.45 11.66 3.61
C TYR A 257 14.83 12.97 3.13
N ARG A 258 15.30 13.43 1.97
CA ARG A 258 14.76 14.60 1.27
C ARG A 258 14.68 14.30 -0.21
N GLN A 259 13.88 15.07 -0.93
CA GLN A 259 13.93 15.06 -2.38
C GLN A 259 15.34 15.40 -2.85
N ASP A 260 15.90 14.53 -3.69
CA ASP A 260 17.09 14.84 -4.46
C ASP A 260 16.70 15.67 -5.69
N LYS A 261 17.28 16.87 -5.80
CA LYS A 261 17.04 17.79 -6.92
C LYS A 261 17.57 17.27 -8.25
N GLN A 262 18.52 16.34 -8.22
CA GLN A 262 19.08 15.70 -9.40
C GLN A 262 18.44 14.34 -9.70
N CYS A 263 17.43 13.93 -8.93
CA CYS A 263 16.74 12.67 -9.13
C CYS A 263 16.17 12.57 -10.55
N ARG A 264 16.55 11.54 -11.30
CA ARG A 264 16.05 11.29 -12.66
C ARG A 264 14.54 11.09 -12.76
N VAL A 265 13.88 10.76 -11.64
CA VAL A 265 12.43 10.53 -11.58
C VAL A 265 11.68 11.80 -11.16
N CYS A 266 12.03 12.40 -10.02
CA CYS A 266 11.27 13.54 -9.46
C CYS A 266 12.02 14.89 -9.47
N GLY A 267 13.28 14.96 -9.88
CA GLY A 267 14.11 16.17 -9.80
C GLY A 267 13.72 17.27 -10.79
N ASN A 268 13.23 16.90 -11.97
CA ASN A 268 12.87 17.84 -13.05
C ASN A 268 11.40 18.27 -13.08
N LYS A 269 10.59 17.85 -12.10
CA LYS A 269 9.20 18.31 -12.00
C LYS A 269 9.16 19.66 -11.29
N ALA A 270 9.47 20.71 -12.04
CA ALA A 270 9.02 22.05 -11.71
C ALA A 270 7.48 22.02 -11.74
N THR A 271 6.88 22.44 -10.62
CA THR A 271 5.44 22.58 -10.42
C THR A 271 4.76 23.23 -11.63
N ALA A 272 3.78 22.54 -12.21
CA ALA A 272 2.71 23.16 -12.98
C ALA A 272 1.50 23.32 -12.07
#